data_AF-M2AUT2-F1
#
_entry.id   AF-M2AUT2-F1
#
_cell.length_a   1.000
_cell.length_b   1.000
_cell.length_c   1.000
_cell.angle_alpha   90.00
_cell.angle_beta   90.00
_cell.angle_gamma   90.00
#
_symmetry.space_group_name_H-M   'P 1'
#
loop_
_entity.id
_entity.type
_entity.pdbx_description
1 polymer ?
#
loop_
_entity_poly.entity_id
_entity_poly.type
_entity_poly.pdbx_seq_one_letter_code
_entity_poly.pdbx_strand_id
1 'polypeptide(L)'
;MDETLPRFAADLDWLKQQGHRVERFNLAQEPAEFAGNATVQQMLNEDGVECLPLVMVDGRIVSRSDYPSRENLALWTETKTQVKPMLPTADGGCCGGSGCC
;
A
#
# COMPACT_ATOMS: atom_id res chain seq x y z
N MET A 1 16.97 -2.90 15.80
CA MET A 1 15.60 -2.63 16.27
C MET A 1 14.80 -2.35 15.01
N ASP A 2 13.88 -3.21 14.62
CA ASP A 2 13.15 -3.05 13.35
C ASP A 2 12.03 -2.02 13.54
N GLU A 3 12.26 -0.79 13.09
CA GLU A 3 11.36 0.35 13.32
C GLU A 3 10.20 0.41 12.32
N THR A 4 10.11 -0.56 11.41
CA THR A 4 9.13 -0.61 10.31
C THR A 4 7.70 -0.86 10.80
N LEU A 5 7.51 -1.87 11.67
CA LEU A 5 6.22 -2.21 12.28
C LEU A 5 5.61 -1.08 13.12
N PRO A 6 6.32 -0.46 14.08
CA PRO A 6 5.77 0.63 14.87
C PRO A 6 5.48 1.88 14.01
N ARG A 7 6.31 2.15 12.99
CA ARG A 7 6.05 3.24 12.04
C ARG A 7 4.77 3.01 11.24
N PHE A 8 4.60 1.80 10.70
CA PHE A 8 3.38 1.43 9.98
C PHE A 8 2.14 1.50 10.88
N ALA A 9 2.23 1.05 12.13
CA ALA A 9 1.12 1.18 13.09
C ALA A 9 0.73 2.65 13.32
N ALA A 10 1.71 3.55 13.43
CA ALA A 10 1.46 4.99 13.55
C ALA A 10 0.84 5.59 12.27
N ASP A 11 1.24 5.11 11.09
CA ASP A 11 0.66 5.56 9.81
C ASP A 11 -0.81 5.13 9.66
N LEU A 12 -1.16 3.93 10.10
CA LEU A 12 -2.55 3.46 10.15
C LEU A 12 -3.40 4.26 11.13
N ASP A 13 -2.86 4.61 12.31
CA ASP A 13 -3.56 5.45 13.28
C ASP A 13 -3.78 6.86 12.74
N TRP A 14 -2.77 7.43 12.09
CA TRP A 14 -2.89 8.71 11.41
C TRP A 14 -4.01 8.71 10.36
N LEU A 15 -4.14 7.66 9.53
CA LEU A 15 -5.27 7.53 8.59
C LEU A 15 -6.64 7.52 9.30
N LYS A 16 -6.74 6.84 10.45
CA LYS A 16 -7.97 6.87 11.27
C LYS A 16 -8.30 8.28 11.72
N GLN A 17 -7.29 9.05 12.14
CA GLN A 17 -7.47 10.45 12.55
C GLN A 17 -7.92 11.36 11.40
N GLN A 18 -7.59 11.02 10.15
CA GLN A 18 -8.09 11.74 8.96
C GLN A 18 -9.55 11.39 8.62
N GLY A 19 -10.16 10.44 9.33
CA GLY A 19 -11.55 10.03 9.13
C GLY A 19 -11.72 8.75 8.29
N HIS A 20 -10.63 8.07 7.93
CA HIS A 20 -10.70 6.81 7.20
C HIS A 20 -10.95 5.63 8.14
N ARG A 21 -11.74 4.66 7.68
CA ARG A 21 -11.90 3.39 8.40
C ARG A 21 -10.72 2.48 8.09
N VAL A 22 -9.91 2.19 9.09
CA VAL A 22 -8.73 1.32 8.97
C VAL A 22 -8.88 0.13 9.90
N GLU A 23 -8.85 -1.07 9.32
CA GLU A 23 -8.93 -2.34 10.04
C GLU A 23 -7.66 -3.13 9.76
N ARG A 24 -7.01 -3.60 10.83
CA ARG A 24 -5.78 -4.39 10.74
C ARG A 24 -6.05 -5.73 11.38
N PHE A 25 -5.98 -6.77 10.57
CA PHE A 25 -6.07 -8.15 11.02
C PHE A 25 -4.68 -8.76 11.04
N ASN A 26 -4.44 -9.64 12.00
CA ASN A 26 -3.21 -10.42 12.06
C ASN A 26 -3.58 -11.89 11.85
N LEU A 27 -2.99 -12.55 10.85
CA LEU A 27 -3.27 -13.94 10.54
C LEU A 27 -3.06 -14.88 11.75
N ALA A 28 -2.08 -14.57 12.60
CA ALA A 28 -1.78 -15.35 13.80
C ALA A 28 -2.79 -15.15 14.95
N GLN A 29 -3.62 -14.12 14.89
CA GLN A 29 -4.62 -13.79 15.92
C GLN A 29 -6.05 -14.01 15.43
N GLU A 30 -6.32 -13.64 14.18
CA GLU A 30 -7.66 -13.58 13.59
C GLU A 30 -7.71 -14.32 12.23
N PRO A 31 -7.35 -15.61 12.17
CA PRO A 31 -7.35 -16.36 10.91
C PRO A 31 -8.74 -16.46 10.25
N ALA A 32 -9.82 -16.33 11.05
CA ALA A 32 -11.18 -16.35 10.56
C ALA A 32 -11.51 -15.16 9.64
N GLU A 33 -10.97 -13.97 9.91
CA GLU A 33 -11.21 -12.77 9.09
C GLU A 33 -10.54 -12.91 7.71
N PHE A 34 -9.37 -13.55 7.65
CA PHE A 34 -8.68 -13.88 6.40
C PHE A 34 -9.45 -14.93 5.60
N ALA A 35 -10.06 -15.90 6.29
CA ALA A 35 -10.91 -16.91 5.64
C ALA A 35 -12.27 -16.34 5.19
N GLY A 36 -12.79 -15.32 5.85
CA GLY A 36 -14.05 -14.67 5.48
C GLY A 36 -13.97 -13.81 4.22
N ASN A 37 -12.77 -13.44 3.77
CA ASN A 37 -12.56 -12.60 2.60
C ASN A 37 -12.05 -13.41 1.40
N ALA A 38 -12.90 -13.58 0.39
CA ALA A 38 -12.59 -14.39 -0.80
C ALA A 38 -11.32 -13.92 -1.54
N THR A 39 -11.06 -12.61 -1.60
CA THR A 39 -9.86 -12.06 -2.24
C THR A 39 -8.61 -12.43 -1.47
N VAL A 40 -8.65 -12.31 -0.13
CA VAL A 40 -7.53 -12.70 0.74
C VAL A 40 -7.29 -14.20 0.67
N GLN A 41 -8.35 -15.01 0.69
CA GLN A 41 -8.25 -16.46 0.53
C GLN A 41 -7.61 -16.86 -0.79
N GLN A 42 -8.00 -16.23 -1.90
CA GLN A 42 -7.41 -16.49 -3.20
C GLN A 42 -5.90 -16.21 -3.17
N MET A 43 -5.51 -15.05 -2.65
CA MET A 43 -4.10 -14.68 -2.52
C MET A 43 -3.30 -15.66 -1.65
N LEU A 44 -3.84 -16.05 -0.50
CA LEU A 44 -3.21 -17.03 0.39
C LEU A 44 -3.13 -18.43 -0.24
N ASN A 45 -4.02 -18.78 -1.17
CA ASN A 45 -4.00 -20.07 -1.87
C ASN A 45 -2.99 -20.06 -3.03
N GLU A 46 -2.86 -18.94 -3.74
CA GLU A 46 -1.93 -18.79 -4.86
C GLU A 46 -0.48 -18.58 -4.41
N ASP A 47 -0.25 -17.61 -3.51
CA ASP A 47 1.09 -17.17 -3.07
C ASP A 47 1.44 -17.63 -1.64
N GLY A 48 0.49 -18.25 -0.91
CA GLY A 48 0.72 -18.63 0.48
C GLY A 48 0.80 -17.41 1.42
N VAL A 49 1.39 -17.63 2.60
CA VAL A 49 1.62 -16.56 3.59
C VAL A 49 2.73 -15.58 3.17
N GLU A 50 3.45 -15.85 2.08
CA GLU A 50 4.53 -15.00 1.57
C GLU A 50 4.01 -13.70 0.92
N CYS A 51 2.72 -13.67 0.54
CA CYS A 51 2.07 -12.46 0.06
C CYS A 51 1.80 -11.41 1.16
N LEU A 52 2.06 -11.74 2.43
CA LEU A 52 1.84 -10.84 3.56
C LEU A 52 3.02 -9.88 3.77
N PRO A 53 2.77 -8.62 4.16
CA PRO A 53 1.46 -8.03 4.44
C PRO A 53 0.63 -7.75 3.17
N LEU A 54 -0.64 -8.09 3.24
CA LEU A 54 -1.62 -7.79 2.19
C LEU A 54 -2.40 -6.53 2.59
N VAL A 55 -2.36 -5.50 1.75
CA VAL A 55 -3.07 -4.23 2.00
C VAL A 55 -4.13 -4.02 0.93
N MET A 56 -5.34 -3.73 1.39
CA MET A 56 -6.49 -3.46 0.53
C MET A 56 -7.10 -2.09 0.84
N VAL A 57 -7.45 -1.35 -0.20
CA VAL A 57 -8.15 -0.06 -0.13
C VAL A 57 -9.37 -0.15 -1.05
N ASP A 58 -10.54 0.25 -0.56
CA ASP A 58 -11.83 0.14 -1.28
C ASP A 58 -12.10 -1.28 -1.84
N GLY A 59 -11.69 -2.31 -1.10
CA GLY A 59 -11.86 -3.71 -1.49
C GLY A 59 -10.92 -4.18 -2.61
N ARG A 60 -9.90 -3.38 -2.98
CA ARG A 60 -8.90 -3.70 -4.00
C ARG A 60 -7.53 -3.87 -3.37
N ILE A 61 -6.77 -4.86 -3.82
CA ILE A 61 -5.38 -5.07 -3.38
C ILE A 61 -4.50 -3.97 -3.98
N VAL A 62 -3.79 -3.26 -3.11
CA VAL A 62 -2.87 -2.17 -3.48
C VAL A 62 -1.41 -2.48 -3.13
N SER A 63 -1.16 -3.34 -2.14
CA SER A 63 0.19 -3.81 -1.78
C SER A 63 0.16 -5.28 -1.38
N ARG A 64 1.25 -5.99 -1.69
CA ARG A 64 1.51 -7.39 -1.36
C ARG A 64 2.97 -7.54 -0.95
N SER A 65 3.26 -8.38 0.03
CA SER A 65 4.61 -8.71 0.53
C SER A 65 5.44 -7.55 1.09
N ASP A 66 4.95 -6.31 1.03
CA ASP A 66 5.66 -5.12 1.48
C ASP A 66 4.74 -4.12 2.19
N TYR A 67 5.26 -3.49 3.24
CA TYR A 67 4.55 -2.48 4.01
C TYR A 67 4.55 -1.15 3.24
N PRO A 68 3.39 -0.69 2.75
CA PRO A 68 3.34 0.55 2.01
C PRO A 68 3.70 1.72 2.93
N SER A 69 4.42 2.68 2.35
CA SER A 69 4.73 3.94 3.04
C SER A 69 3.48 4.80 3.22
N ARG A 70 3.51 5.71 4.20
CA ARG A 70 2.46 6.71 4.43
C ARG A 70 2.02 7.44 3.16
N GLU A 71 2.97 7.73 2.27
CA GLU A 71 2.71 8.42 1.00
C GLU A 71 1.79 7.59 0.09
N ASN A 72 2.07 6.29 -0.07
CA ASN A 72 1.23 5.37 -0.84
C ASN A 72 -0.17 5.25 -0.23
N LEU A 73 -0.23 5.10 1.09
CA LEU A 73 -1.49 5.06 1.81
C LEU A 73 -2.33 6.33 1.58
N ALA A 74 -1.72 7.50 1.66
CA ALA A 74 -2.39 8.77 1.40
C ALA A 74 -2.85 8.91 -0.06
N LEU A 75 -2.05 8.45 -1.02
CA LEU A 75 -2.40 8.44 -2.44
C LEU A 75 -3.62 7.54 -2.72
N TRP A 76 -3.69 6.35 -2.12
CA TRP A 76 -4.81 5.42 -2.34
C TRP A 76 -6.09 5.83 -1.62
N THR A 77 -5.98 6.49 -0.47
CA THR A 77 -7.14 6.94 0.32
C THR A 77 -7.60 8.35 -0.03
N GLU A 78 -6.96 9.00 -1.02
CA GLU A 78 -7.17 10.41 -1.38
C GLU A 78 -7.04 11.35 -0.16
N THR A 79 -6.27 10.92 0.84
CA THR A 79 -6.03 11.73 2.04
C THR A 79 -5.23 12.96 1.62
N LYS A 80 -5.66 14.14 2.06
CA LYS A 80 -4.93 15.41 1.85
C LYS A 80 -3.66 15.48 2.69
N THR A 81 -2.71 14.61 2.41
CA THR A 81 -1.33 14.80 2.82
C THR A 81 -0.71 15.79 1.87
N GLN A 82 0.07 16.74 2.39
CA GLN A 82 0.94 17.62 1.60
C GLN A 82 2.12 16.80 1.02
N VAL A 83 1.83 15.70 0.34
CA VAL A 83 2.81 14.90 -0.40
C VAL A 83 2.71 15.32 -1.85
N LYS A 84 3.78 15.91 -2.36
CA LYS A 84 3.93 16.18 -3.79
C LYS A 84 3.75 14.84 -4.52
N PRO A 85 2.80 14.72 -5.46
CA PRO A 85 2.68 13.50 -6.25
C PRO A 85 3.92 13.38 -7.12
N MET A 86 4.83 12.48 -6.76
CA MET A 86 5.91 12.08 -7.65
C MET A 86 5.36 10.98 -8.55
N LEU A 87 4.70 11.40 -9.63
CA LEU A 87 4.37 10.51 -10.75
C LEU A 87 5.67 9.94 -11.33
N PRO A 88 5.74 8.64 -11.67
CA PRO A 88 6.79 8.15 -12.55
C PRO A 88 6.45 8.64 -13.96
N THR A 89 7.10 9.71 -14.41
CA THR A 89 7.17 9.98 -15.86
C THR A 89 8.07 8.92 -16.49
N ALA A 90 7.45 7.82 -16.89
CA ALA A 90 7.94 7.02 -17.99
C ALA A 90 7.04 7.32 -19.19
N ASP A 91 7.46 8.23 -20.07
CA ASP A 91 7.34 8.06 -21.52
C ASP A 91 8.13 9.17 -22.25
N GLY A 92 8.71 8.83 -23.41
CA GLY A 92 9.08 9.81 -24.42
C GLY A 92 10.57 9.96 -24.70
N GLY A 93 11.16 8.95 -25.35
CA GLY A 93 12.33 9.21 -26.19
C GLY A 93 11.99 10.15 -27.36
N CYS A 94 13.06 10.71 -27.94
CA CYS A 94 13.12 11.37 -29.24
C CYS A 94 12.51 12.78 -29.35
N CYS A 95 13.38 13.81 -29.39
CA CYS A 95 13.43 14.81 -30.48
C CYS A 95 14.47 15.91 -30.18
N GLY A 96 15.35 16.19 -31.15
CA GLY A 96 16.03 17.48 -31.24
C GLY A 96 17.56 17.41 -31.27
N GLY A 97 18.14 16.87 -32.35
CA GLY A 97 19.50 17.24 -32.71
C GLY A 97 19.56 18.73 -33.06
N SER A 98 20.55 19.45 -32.52
CA SER A 98 21.28 20.51 -33.21
C SER A 98 22.28 21.22 -32.29
N GLY A 99 23.48 21.46 -32.82
CA GLY A 99 24.57 22.25 -32.23
C GLY A 99 25.84 21.39 -32.11
N CYS A 100 26.80 21.34 -33.03
CA CYS A 100 27.35 22.38 -33.91
C CYS A 100 27.64 23.68 -33.13
N CYS A 101 28.81 23.75 -32.51
CA CYS A 101 29.87 24.77 -32.69
C CYS A 101 31.02 24.48 -31.72
#